data_AF-U6DSH5-F1
#
_entry.id   AF-U6DSH5-F1
#
_cell.length_a   1.000
_cell.length_b   1.000
_cell.length_c   1.000
_cell.angle_alpha   90.00
_cell.angle_beta   90.00
_cell.angle_gamma   90.00
#
_symmetry.space_group_name_H-M   'P 1'
#
loop_
_entity.id
_entity.type
_entity.pdbx_description
1 polymer ?
#
loop_
_entity_poly.entity_id
_entity_poly.type
_entity_poly.pdbx_seq_one_letter_code
_entity_poly.pdbx_strand_id
1 'polypeptide(L)'
;MAASALYACTKCTQRYPFEELSQGQQLCKECRIAHPIVKCTYCRSEFQQESKTNTICKKCAQNVKQFGTPKPCQYCNIIAAFIGTKCQRCTNSEKKYGPPQTCEQCKQQCAFDRKEEGRRKVDGKLLCWLCTLSYKRVLQKTKEQRKSLGSSHSNSSSSSLTEKDQHHSKHHHHHHH
;
A
#
# COMPACT_ATOMS: atom_id res chain seq x y z
N MET A 1 -21.27 -23.86 -20.86
CA MET A 1 -20.32 -23.24 -19.91
C MET A 1 -20.68 -21.77 -19.75
N ALA A 2 -20.53 -21.18 -18.57
CA ALA A 2 -20.72 -19.73 -18.41
C ALA A 2 -19.52 -18.99 -19.01
N ALA A 3 -19.76 -17.93 -19.78
CA ALA A 3 -18.69 -17.08 -20.30
C ALA A 3 -18.20 -16.13 -19.20
N SER A 4 -16.90 -16.19 -18.86
CA SER A 4 -16.28 -15.28 -17.89
C SER A 4 -16.41 -13.82 -18.34
N ALA A 5 -16.82 -12.93 -17.45
CA ALA A 5 -16.93 -11.51 -17.75
C ALA A 5 -15.55 -10.90 -18.04
N LEU A 6 -15.41 -10.21 -19.19
CA LEU A 6 -14.15 -9.59 -19.60
C LEU A 6 -14.19 -8.06 -19.46
N TYR A 7 -13.18 -7.52 -18.80
CA TYR A 7 -13.04 -6.12 -18.40
C TYR A 7 -11.97 -5.42 -19.25
N ALA A 8 -12.20 -4.14 -19.58
CA ALA A 8 -11.26 -3.38 -20.42
C ALA A 8 -10.04 -2.88 -19.61
N CYS A 9 -8.85 -3.03 -20.18
CA CYS A 9 -7.63 -2.42 -19.65
C CYS A 9 -7.67 -0.90 -19.83
N THR A 10 -7.43 -0.12 -18.76
CA THR A 10 -7.53 1.36 -18.77
C THR A 10 -6.44 2.08 -19.59
N LYS A 11 -5.54 1.34 -20.24
CA LYS A 11 -4.50 1.89 -21.14
C LYS A 11 -4.61 1.40 -22.59
N CYS A 12 -4.76 0.10 -22.84
CA CYS A 12 -4.88 -0.44 -24.21
C CYS A 12 -6.32 -0.69 -24.66
N THR A 13 -7.32 -0.54 -23.79
CA THR A 13 -8.76 -0.82 -24.00
C THR A 13 -9.14 -2.27 -24.37
N GLN A 14 -8.16 -3.14 -24.65
CA GLN A 14 -8.36 -4.58 -24.84
C GLN A 14 -8.98 -5.23 -23.59
N ARG A 15 -9.70 -6.34 -23.80
CA ARG A 15 -10.50 -7.01 -22.77
C ARG A 15 -9.76 -8.24 -22.20
N TYR A 16 -9.79 -8.37 -20.88
CA TYR A 16 -9.11 -9.44 -20.12
C TYR A 16 -10.02 -9.96 -18.99
N PRO A 17 -9.77 -11.17 -18.46
CA PRO A 17 -10.30 -11.61 -17.16
C PRO A 17 -9.95 -10.62 -16.04
N PHE A 18 -10.75 -10.57 -14.98
CA PHE A 18 -10.55 -9.65 -13.86
C PHE A 18 -9.22 -9.90 -13.12
N GLU A 19 -8.83 -11.17 -13.05
CA GLU A 19 -7.65 -11.71 -12.36
C GLU A 19 -6.34 -11.31 -13.05
N GLU A 20 -6.39 -11.07 -14.37
CA GLU A 20 -5.24 -10.62 -15.17
C GLU A 20 -5.04 -9.10 -15.11
N LEU A 21 -6.03 -8.35 -14.62
CA LEU A 21 -5.95 -6.91 -14.46
C LEU A 21 -5.36 -6.51 -13.10
N SER A 22 -4.59 -5.43 -13.09
CA SER A 22 -3.99 -4.89 -11.87
C SER A 22 -5.05 -4.36 -10.89
N GLN A 23 -5.05 -4.87 -9.65
CA GLN A 23 -5.92 -4.37 -8.59
C GLN A 23 -5.82 -2.84 -8.46
N GLY A 24 -6.96 -2.14 -8.53
CA GLY A 24 -7.07 -0.68 -8.36
C GLY A 24 -6.72 0.19 -9.57
N GLN A 25 -6.01 -0.31 -10.59
CA GLN A 25 -5.74 0.45 -11.84
C GLN A 25 -6.32 -0.20 -13.12
N GLN A 26 -6.78 -1.45 -13.06
CA GLN A 26 -7.31 -2.20 -14.20
C GLN A 26 -6.37 -2.20 -15.43
N LEU A 27 -5.11 -2.61 -15.23
CA LEU A 27 -4.10 -2.75 -16.28
C LEU A 27 -3.69 -4.20 -16.51
N CYS A 28 -3.68 -4.62 -17.78
CA CYS A 28 -3.11 -5.90 -18.19
C CYS A 28 -1.61 -5.99 -17.88
N LYS A 29 -1.06 -7.20 -17.99
CA LYS A 29 0.35 -7.49 -17.69
C LYS A 29 1.31 -6.68 -18.55
N GLU A 30 0.96 -6.45 -19.82
CA GLU A 30 1.77 -5.75 -20.82
C GLU A 30 1.82 -4.25 -20.49
N CYS A 31 0.67 -3.63 -20.22
CA CYS A 31 0.61 -2.24 -19.79
C CYS A 31 1.24 -2.02 -18.40
N ARG A 32 1.23 -3.01 -17.50
CA ARG A 32 1.98 -2.95 -16.22
C ARG A 32 3.49 -2.95 -16.41
N ILE A 33 4.01 -3.63 -17.44
CA ILE A 33 5.45 -3.69 -17.74
C ILE A 33 5.90 -2.44 -18.51
N ALA A 34 5.11 -2.01 -19.51
CA ALA A 34 5.38 -0.80 -20.30
C ALA A 34 5.31 0.48 -19.46
N HIS A 35 4.46 0.49 -18.43
CA HIS A 35 4.27 1.60 -17.50
C HIS A 35 4.56 1.13 -16.06
N PRO A 36 5.79 1.23 -15.56
CA PRO A 36 6.09 0.87 -14.17
C PRO A 36 5.53 1.90 -13.17
N ILE A 37 5.28 1.46 -11.93
CA ILE A 37 5.04 2.38 -10.81
C ILE A 37 6.39 2.92 -10.33
N VAL A 38 6.56 4.25 -10.41
CA VAL A 38 7.79 4.95 -10.01
C VAL A 38 7.51 6.05 -8.98
N LYS A 39 8.56 6.59 -8.35
CA LYS A 39 8.44 7.65 -7.34
C LYS A 39 8.69 9.01 -7.98
N CYS A 40 7.76 9.95 -7.78
CA CYS A 40 7.90 11.34 -8.23
C CYS A 40 9.14 11.98 -7.57
N THR A 41 10.08 12.50 -8.37
CA THR A 41 11.33 13.10 -7.89
C THR A 41 11.10 14.23 -6.89
N TYR A 42 10.09 15.06 -7.14
CA TYR A 42 9.62 16.09 -6.21
C TYR A 42 8.87 15.49 -5.01
N CYS A 43 7.57 15.18 -5.12
CA CYS A 43 6.72 14.89 -3.95
C CYS A 43 6.88 13.49 -3.31
N ARG A 44 7.73 12.62 -3.88
CA ARG A 44 8.05 11.24 -3.48
C ARG A 44 6.85 10.29 -3.37
N SER A 45 5.66 10.69 -3.82
CA SER A 45 4.52 9.80 -4.03
C SER A 45 4.82 8.82 -5.18
N GLU A 46 4.32 7.60 -5.06
CA GLU A 46 4.35 6.58 -6.11
C GLU A 46 3.24 6.86 -7.15
N PHE A 47 3.54 6.68 -8.44
CA PHE A 47 2.63 6.94 -9.55
C PHE A 47 2.97 6.09 -10.79
N GLN A 48 1.99 5.90 -11.67
CA GLN A 48 2.13 5.13 -12.91
C GLN A 48 2.86 5.94 -13.99
N GLN A 49 3.99 5.44 -14.51
CA GLN A 49 4.83 6.16 -15.46
C GLN A 49 4.30 6.06 -16.90
N GLU A 50 3.82 7.18 -17.47
CA GLU A 50 3.21 7.18 -18.82
C GLU A 50 4.24 7.14 -19.96
N SER A 51 5.46 7.64 -19.73
CA SER A 51 6.61 7.46 -20.64
C SER A 51 7.92 7.44 -19.87
N LYS A 52 8.97 6.82 -20.42
CA LYS A 52 10.30 6.67 -19.77
C LYS A 52 10.94 8.00 -19.32
N THR A 53 10.55 9.12 -19.94
CA THR A 53 11.02 10.49 -19.59
C THR A 53 10.25 11.15 -18.44
N ASN A 54 9.04 10.69 -18.11
CA ASN A 54 8.22 11.29 -17.05
C ASN A 54 8.67 10.84 -15.65
N THR A 55 9.54 11.63 -15.00
CA THR A 55 10.05 11.39 -13.63
C THR A 55 9.20 12.06 -12.53
N ILE A 56 8.20 12.86 -12.92
CA ILE A 56 7.30 13.60 -12.02
C ILE A 56 5.85 13.19 -12.24
N CYS A 57 5.06 13.13 -11.16
CA CYS A 57 3.64 12.82 -11.26
C CYS A 57 2.83 14.01 -11.81
N LYS A 58 1.66 13.76 -12.41
CA LYS A 58 0.82 14.78 -13.09
C LYS A 58 0.59 16.05 -12.26
N LYS A 59 0.28 15.91 -10.95
CA LYS A 59 0.10 17.05 -10.03
C LYS A 59 1.37 17.89 -9.87
N CYS A 60 2.55 17.29 -9.85
CA CYS A 60 3.80 18.04 -9.80
C CYS A 60 4.11 18.68 -11.17
N ALA A 61 3.80 18.01 -12.29
CA ALA A 61 3.94 18.62 -13.62
C ALA A 61 3.03 19.84 -13.82
N GLN A 62 1.77 19.77 -13.34
CA GLN A 62 0.85 20.93 -13.30
C GLN A 62 1.41 22.06 -12.44
N ASN A 63 1.87 21.75 -11.22
CA ASN A 63 2.46 22.76 -10.35
C ASN A 63 3.75 23.38 -10.93
N VAL A 64 4.60 22.64 -11.65
CA VAL A 64 5.77 23.22 -12.34
C VAL A 64 5.33 24.20 -13.44
N LYS A 65 4.30 23.86 -14.22
CA LYS A 65 3.76 24.75 -15.26
C LYS A 65 3.15 26.04 -14.70
N GLN A 66 2.63 26.02 -13.48
CA GLN A 66 1.94 27.16 -12.86
C GLN A 66 2.82 28.00 -11.93
N PHE A 67 3.77 27.38 -11.22
CA PHE A 67 4.57 28.02 -10.16
C PHE A 67 6.10 27.86 -10.34
N GLY A 68 6.54 27.20 -11.41
CA GLY A 68 7.96 26.94 -11.68
C GLY A 68 8.58 25.86 -10.78
N THR A 69 9.91 25.89 -10.68
CA THR A 69 10.69 24.89 -9.93
C THR A 69 10.44 25.02 -8.41
N PRO A 70 10.01 23.94 -7.72
CA PRO A 70 9.72 24.00 -6.29
C PRO A 70 10.97 24.15 -5.45
N LYS A 71 10.83 24.80 -4.29
CA LYS A 71 11.87 24.91 -3.26
C LYS A 71 11.87 23.71 -2.29
N PRO A 72 12.96 23.46 -1.54
CA PRO A 72 12.95 22.55 -0.39
C PRO A 72 11.87 22.96 0.64
N CYS A 73 11.15 21.98 1.17
CA CYS A 73 10.14 22.20 2.21
C CYS A 73 10.80 22.42 3.58
N GLN A 74 10.53 23.55 4.21
CA GLN A 74 11.04 23.98 5.53
C GLN A 74 11.04 22.90 6.63
N TYR A 75 10.05 21.98 6.63
CA TYR A 75 9.95 20.92 7.63
C TYR A 75 10.63 19.59 7.23
N CYS A 76 10.43 19.12 5.99
CA CYS A 76 10.82 17.76 5.58
C CYS A 76 11.89 17.70 4.47
N ASN A 77 12.43 18.85 4.07
CA ASN A 77 13.44 19.05 3.02
C ASN A 77 13.11 18.49 1.62
N ILE A 78 11.94 17.88 1.43
CA ILE A 78 11.43 17.48 0.12
C ILE A 78 11.29 18.71 -0.77
N ILE A 79 11.93 18.67 -1.95
CA ILE A 79 11.87 19.70 -2.99
C ILE A 79 10.47 19.65 -3.64
N ALA A 80 9.49 20.24 -2.97
CA ALA A 80 8.07 20.22 -3.34
C ALA A 80 7.28 21.41 -2.73
N ALA A 81 7.96 22.45 -2.23
CA ALA A 81 7.33 23.72 -1.88
C ALA A 81 7.17 24.55 -3.16
N PHE A 82 6.02 24.38 -3.82
CA PHE A 82 5.64 25.14 -5.02
C PHE A 82 5.05 26.52 -4.68
N ILE A 83 4.51 26.69 -3.46
CA ILE A 83 3.91 27.93 -2.97
C ILE A 83 4.40 28.11 -1.53
N GLY A 84 4.98 29.27 -1.21
CA GLY A 84 5.59 29.54 0.09
C GLY A 84 6.77 28.61 0.42
N THR A 85 6.98 28.35 1.72
CA THR A 85 8.13 27.57 2.23
C THR A 85 7.82 26.09 2.49
N LYS A 86 6.56 25.67 2.38
CA LYS A 86 6.10 24.33 2.81
C LYS A 86 5.51 23.55 1.64
N CYS A 87 5.86 22.27 1.52
CA CYS A 87 5.19 21.39 0.56
C CYS A 87 3.74 21.13 1.01
N GLN A 88 2.83 20.93 0.04
CA GLN A 88 1.40 20.73 0.29
C GLN A 88 1.12 19.65 1.35
N ARG A 89 1.95 18.61 1.44
CA ARG A 89 1.80 17.53 2.43
C ARG A 89 2.02 18.04 3.86
N CYS A 90 3.02 18.90 4.07
CA CYS A 90 3.27 19.53 5.36
C CYS A 90 2.16 20.53 5.68
N THR A 91 1.82 21.44 4.76
CA THR A 91 0.74 22.42 4.94
C THR A 91 -0.61 21.78 5.31
N ASN A 92 -0.98 20.70 4.61
CA ASN A 92 -2.22 19.96 4.89
C ASN A 92 -2.16 19.16 6.21
N SER A 93 -0.97 18.68 6.61
CA SER A 93 -0.80 17.96 7.88
C SER A 93 -0.87 18.93 9.04
N GLU A 94 -0.21 20.08 8.92
CA GLU A 94 -0.19 21.16 9.89
C GLU A 94 -1.60 21.71 10.17
N LYS A 95 -2.37 22.03 9.12
CA LYS A 95 -3.77 22.47 9.26
C LYS A 95 -4.68 21.42 9.93
N LYS A 96 -4.34 20.13 9.88
CA LYS A 96 -5.18 19.04 10.42
C LYS A 96 -4.72 18.53 11.80
N TYR A 97 -3.43 18.60 12.11
CA TYR A 97 -2.80 17.93 13.25
C TYR A 97 -2.00 18.88 14.16
N GLY A 98 -1.94 20.18 13.85
CA GLY A 98 -1.14 21.16 14.59
C GLY A 98 0.32 21.22 14.13
N PRO A 99 1.18 21.97 14.86
CA PRO A 99 2.57 22.20 14.45
C PRO A 99 3.39 20.91 14.36
N PRO A 100 4.40 20.85 13.47
CA PRO A 100 5.23 19.67 13.32
C PRO A 100 5.99 19.35 14.60
N GLN A 101 6.25 18.07 14.81
CA GLN A 101 7.01 17.51 15.92
C GLN A 101 8.28 16.83 15.41
N THR A 102 9.25 16.60 16.32
CA THR A 102 10.49 15.88 16.02
C THR A 102 10.19 14.44 15.64
N CYS A 103 10.61 14.02 14.44
CA CYS A 103 10.51 12.64 13.99
C CYS A 103 11.50 11.75 14.74
N GLU A 104 11.01 10.67 15.38
CA GLU A 104 11.88 9.78 16.17
C GLU A 104 13.01 9.14 15.34
N GLN A 105 12.79 8.92 14.04
CA GLN A 105 13.73 8.27 13.13
C GLN A 105 14.74 9.25 12.50
N CYS A 106 14.28 10.30 11.80
CA CYS A 106 15.17 11.23 11.10
C CYS A 106 15.50 12.52 11.88
N LYS A 107 15.00 12.68 13.11
CA LYS A 107 15.20 13.82 14.02
C LYS A 107 14.79 15.20 13.50
N GLN A 108 14.26 15.30 12.28
CA GLN A 108 13.70 16.55 11.71
C GLN A 108 12.33 16.87 12.31
N GLN A 109 12.00 18.17 12.43
CA GLN A 109 10.67 18.66 12.79
C GLN A 109 9.69 18.52 11.62
N CYS A 110 9.27 17.28 11.33
CA CYS A 110 8.27 16.97 10.30
C CYS A 110 7.41 15.73 10.56
N ALA A 111 7.43 15.19 11.79
CA ALA A 111 6.35 14.35 12.25
C ALA A 111 5.11 15.21 12.56
N PHE A 112 3.93 14.59 12.53
CA PHE A 112 2.66 15.21 12.89
C PHE A 112 1.86 14.15 13.64
N ASP A 113 1.39 14.45 14.85
CA ASP A 113 0.68 13.45 15.63
C ASP A 113 -0.72 13.21 15.06
N ARG A 114 -0.95 11.98 14.59
CA ARG A 114 -2.24 11.54 14.03
C ARG A 114 -3.07 10.80 15.08
N LYS A 115 -2.76 11.00 16.37
CA LYS A 115 -3.25 10.23 17.50
C LYS A 115 -2.92 8.74 17.33
N GLU A 116 -3.58 7.92 18.14
CA GLU A 116 -3.32 6.49 18.24
C GLU A 116 -3.40 5.73 16.89
N GLU A 117 -4.34 6.10 16.02
CA GLU A 117 -4.54 5.48 14.69
C GLU A 117 -3.31 5.60 13.77
N GLY A 118 -2.52 6.66 13.95
CA GLY A 118 -1.21 6.79 13.31
C GLY A 118 -0.14 5.93 13.98
N ARG A 119 -0.02 6.04 15.31
CA ARG A 119 1.02 5.40 16.13
C ARG A 119 0.95 3.86 16.08
N ARG A 120 -0.24 3.27 16.13
CA ARG A 120 -0.48 1.81 16.00
C ARG A 120 0.05 1.20 14.69
N LYS A 121 0.31 2.01 13.66
CA LYS A 121 0.76 1.55 12.32
C LYS A 121 2.28 1.61 12.12
N VAL A 122 3.02 1.99 13.16
CA VAL A 122 4.48 2.20 13.21
C VAL A 122 5.05 1.92 14.61
N ASP A 123 4.50 0.91 15.29
CA ASP A 123 4.94 0.40 16.60
C ASP A 123 5.06 1.49 17.69
N GLY A 124 4.04 2.37 17.76
CA GLY A 124 3.92 3.47 18.72
C GLY A 124 4.54 4.80 18.28
N LYS A 125 5.43 4.78 17.28
CA LYS A 125 6.43 5.83 17.04
C LYS A 125 5.89 7.06 16.30
N LEU A 126 6.32 8.24 16.72
CA LEU A 126 6.01 9.52 16.09
C LEU A 126 6.92 9.75 14.86
N LEU A 127 6.48 9.24 13.71
CA LEU A 127 7.24 9.28 12.46
C LEU A 127 6.74 10.34 11.47
N CYS A 128 7.66 11.02 10.79
CA CYS A 128 7.36 11.81 9.60
C CYS A 128 6.90 10.90 8.45
N TRP A 129 6.17 11.46 7.47
CA TRP A 129 5.57 10.67 6.39
C TRP A 129 6.58 9.83 5.58
N LEU A 130 7.80 10.32 5.35
CA LEU A 130 8.85 9.54 4.69
C LEU A 130 9.27 8.33 5.53
N CYS A 131 9.53 8.53 6.82
CA CYS A 131 9.85 7.44 7.75
C CYS A 131 8.68 6.46 7.89
N THR A 132 7.42 6.93 7.93
CA THR A 132 6.23 6.05 7.89
C THR A 132 6.22 5.16 6.64
N LEU A 133 6.52 5.70 5.45
CA LEU A 133 6.57 4.90 4.23
C LEU A 133 7.72 3.89 4.24
N SER A 134 8.91 4.30 4.65
CA SER A 134 10.06 3.38 4.75
C SER A 134 9.78 2.25 5.74
N TYR A 135 9.22 2.56 6.91
CA TYR A 135 8.85 1.57 7.92
C TYR A 135 7.86 0.53 7.38
N LYS A 136 6.80 0.99 6.71
CA LYS A 136 5.79 0.08 6.10
C LYS A 136 6.38 -0.84 5.04
N ARG A 137 7.29 -0.35 4.18
CA ARG A 137 7.97 -1.21 3.19
C ARG A 137 8.83 -2.29 3.85
N VAL A 138 9.49 -1.99 4.97
CA VAL A 138 10.23 -3.00 5.75
C VAL A 138 9.29 -4.04 6.35
N LEU A 139 8.20 -3.60 7.01
CA LEU A 139 7.20 -4.51 7.58
C LEU A 139 6.58 -5.45 6.52
N GLN A 140 6.29 -4.94 5.32
CA GLN A 140 5.79 -5.76 4.20
C GLN A 140 6.81 -6.82 3.79
N LYS A 141 8.07 -6.43 3.55
CA LYS A 141 9.14 -7.36 3.18
C LYS A 141 9.35 -8.46 4.23
N THR A 142 9.33 -8.13 5.52
CA THR A 142 9.43 -9.13 6.60
C THR A 142 8.21 -10.06 6.65
N LYS A 143 7.00 -9.55 6.37
CA LYS A 143 5.78 -10.38 6.30
C LYS A 143 5.79 -11.33 5.10
N GLU A 144 6.36 -10.89 3.96
CA GLU A 144 6.53 -11.70 2.76
C GLU A 144 7.59 -12.80 2.97
N GLN A 145 8.74 -12.46 3.57
CA GLN A 145 9.79 -13.44 3.92
C GLN A 145 9.29 -14.52 4.89
N ARG A 146 8.47 -14.15 5.88
CA ARG A 146 7.83 -15.13 6.79
C ARG A 146 6.83 -16.03 6.08
N LYS A 147 6.18 -15.58 5.00
CA LYS A 147 5.33 -16.46 4.17
C LYS A 147 6.16 -17.45 3.36
N SER A 148 7.22 -17.00 2.69
CA SER A 148 8.06 -17.89 1.87
C SER A 148 8.79 -18.96 2.70
N LEU A 149 9.15 -18.67 3.95
CA LEU A 149 9.77 -19.63 4.86
C LEU A 149 8.75 -20.61 5.49
N GLY A 150 7.46 -20.29 5.47
CA GLY A 150 6.40 -21.12 6.03
C GLY A 150 5.90 -22.25 5.11
N SER A 151 6.49 -22.42 3.92
CA SER A 151 5.99 -23.34 2.88
C SER A 151 6.88 -24.57 2.64
N SER A 152 7.74 -24.94 3.58
CA SER A 152 8.74 -26.01 3.39
C SER A 152 8.66 -27.21 4.34
N HIS A 153 7.70 -27.24 5.27
CA HIS A 153 7.51 -28.38 6.20
C HIS A 153 6.06 -28.87 6.20
N SER A 154 5.77 -29.79 5.28
CA SER A 154 4.55 -30.60 5.27
C SER A 154 4.82 -31.99 4.67
N ASN A 155 5.81 -32.72 5.21
CA ASN A 155 5.94 -34.15 4.94
C ASN A 155 6.68 -34.91 6.05
N SER A 156 5.92 -35.50 6.97
CA SER A 156 6.36 -36.55 7.91
C SER A 156 5.12 -37.33 8.34
N SER A 157 4.87 -38.46 7.67
CA SER A 157 3.71 -39.33 7.88
C SER A 157 4.07 -40.54 8.77
N SER A 158 3.07 -41.38 9.09
CA SER A 158 3.12 -42.60 9.93
C SER A 158 3.28 -42.36 11.46
N SER A 159 2.68 -43.17 12.34
CA SER A 159 1.57 -44.14 12.19
C SER A 159 1.11 -44.72 13.53
N SER A 160 -0.20 -44.91 13.72
CA SER A 160 -0.76 -46.02 14.52
C SER A 160 -2.25 -46.27 14.19
N LEU A 161 -2.66 -47.52 14.33
CA LEU A 161 -4.06 -48.03 14.28
C LEU A 161 -4.58 -48.09 15.75
N THR A 162 -5.84 -48.35 16.11
CA THR A 162 -6.80 -49.36 15.60
C THR A 162 -8.29 -48.98 15.82
N GLU A 163 -9.18 -49.79 15.21
CA GLU A 163 -10.54 -50.21 15.67
C GLU A 163 -11.60 -49.14 16.02
N LYS A 164 -12.73 -49.08 15.28
CA LYS A 164 -13.95 -49.93 15.40
C LYS A 164 -14.70 -49.77 16.74
N ASP A 165 -15.91 -49.20 16.66
CA ASP A 165 -17.09 -49.80 17.30
C ASP A 165 -18.39 -49.41 16.55
N GLN A 166 -19.53 -50.01 16.89
CA GLN A 166 -20.73 -50.02 16.05
C GLN A 166 -22.06 -50.09 16.82
N HIS A 167 -23.06 -49.33 16.34
CA HIS A 167 -24.52 -49.53 16.50
C HIS A 167 -25.26 -49.17 17.82
N HIS A 168 -26.44 -48.53 17.63
CA HIS A 168 -27.59 -48.40 18.56
C HIS A 168 -27.35 -47.59 19.86
N SER A 169 -28.29 -46.82 20.42
CA SER A 169 -29.75 -46.59 20.25
C SER A 169 -30.08 -45.09 20.49
N LYS A 170 -31.28 -44.50 20.30
CA LYS A 170 -32.65 -44.96 19.93
C LYS A 170 -33.46 -43.79 19.31
N HIS A 171 -34.69 -44.06 18.85
CA HIS A 171 -35.70 -43.02 18.53
C HIS A 171 -36.47 -42.54 19.78
N HIS A 172 -36.98 -41.30 19.79
CA HIS A 172 -38.43 -41.04 19.69
C HIS A 172 -38.77 -39.56 19.42
N HIS A 173 -39.88 -39.30 18.72
CA HIS A 173 -40.46 -37.95 18.57
C HIS A 173 -41.38 -37.62 19.73
N HIS A 174 -41.37 -36.36 20.17
CA HIS A 174 -42.61 -35.63 20.43
C HIS A 174 -42.50 -34.17 19.96
N HIS A 175 -43.50 -33.33 20.25
CA HIS A 175 -44.04 -32.38 19.28
C HIS A 175 -44.90 -31.31 19.99
N HIS A 176 -44.76 -30.04 19.55
CA HIS A 176 -45.35 -28.81 20.13
C HIS A 176 -44.79 -28.38 21.52
N HIS A 177 -44.88 -27.10 21.91
CA HIS A 177 -45.65 -25.99 21.32
C HIS A 177 -44.86 -24.67 21.26
#